data_AF-A0A950XN35-F1
#
_entry.id   AF-A0A950XN35-F1
#
_cell.length_a   1.000
_cell.length_b   1.000
_cell.length_c   1.000
_cell.angle_alpha   90.00
_cell.angle_beta   90.00
_cell.angle_gamma   90.00
#
_symmetry.space_group_name_H-M   'P 1'
#
loop_
_entity.id
_entity.type
_entity.pdbx_description
1 polymer ?
#
loop_
_entity_poly.entity_id
_entity_poly.type
_entity_poly.pdbx_seq_one_letter_code
_entity_poly.pdbx_strand_id
1 'polypeptide(L)'
;MGSGLRGTRCAERTYTRFAVAGIAALISLSGVFSADVLADPANDATAKLSELSRQAEQTTEAMHSAELDLNNKLAAQRAADKKHADDQAALGAAKAKLANFQSAVNKFAAAMYMGGRTDGMHAILSAGSPQQLIGKLAVQRAISTDMSTQMARYRAASQQTTTAEQASAKSAADARTAAEQAAAVRADLQSKQSQLQLQIAVVKSQYLALTPGQRTALAAPGPIPAPALGEAPQAAPPGPFPLPWALPDAAPGTSEGATAVEAALTQIGSPYVWGGAAPGGFDCSGLVMWAFQQAGIA
;
A
#
# COMPACT_ATOMS: atom_id res chain seq x y z
N MET A 1 -62.34 -23.30 21.53
CA MET A 1 -63.14 -22.91 20.34
C MET A 1 -62.38 -21.83 19.59
N GLY A 2 -62.25 -21.98 18.25
CA GLY A 2 -61.64 -21.01 17.32
C GLY A 2 -60.15 -21.29 17.09
N SER A 3 -59.71 -22.21 16.21
CA SER A 3 -59.94 -22.31 14.75
C SER A 3 -59.50 -21.04 14.02
N GLY A 4 -58.34 -21.08 13.36
CA GLY A 4 -57.82 -19.95 12.58
C GLY A 4 -56.54 -20.28 11.82
N LEU A 5 -56.70 -21.01 10.72
CA LEU A 5 -55.70 -21.34 9.70
C LEU A 5 -54.81 -20.15 9.28
N ARG A 6 -53.49 -20.33 9.31
CA ARG A 6 -52.50 -19.56 8.52
C ARG A 6 -51.41 -20.57 8.14
N GLY A 7 -51.26 -21.01 6.90
CA GLY A 7 -51.14 -20.19 5.70
C GLY A 7 -49.66 -20.17 5.34
N THR A 8 -49.22 -21.22 4.63
CA THR A 8 -47.89 -21.37 4.02
C THR A 8 -47.49 -20.11 3.27
N ARG A 9 -46.33 -19.53 3.60
CA ARG A 9 -45.69 -18.48 2.79
C ARG A 9 -44.34 -18.99 2.29
N CYS A 10 -44.36 -19.50 1.06
CA CYS A 10 -43.21 -19.45 0.17
C CYS A 10 -42.83 -17.98 -0.02
N ALA A 11 -41.60 -17.62 0.29
CA ALA A 11 -41.03 -16.33 -0.05
C ALA A 11 -40.06 -16.52 -1.22
N GLU A 12 -40.61 -16.44 -2.43
CA GLU A 12 -39.89 -15.95 -3.61
C GLU A 12 -39.69 -14.45 -3.49
N ARG A 13 -38.46 -13.97 -3.74
CA ARG A 13 -38.00 -12.61 -4.12
C ARG A 13 -36.60 -12.34 -3.53
N THR A 14 -35.59 -11.83 -4.20
CA THR A 14 -35.43 -11.21 -5.53
C THR A 14 -33.94 -11.26 -5.88
N TYR A 15 -33.67 -11.43 -7.17
CA TYR A 15 -32.39 -11.30 -7.85
C TYR A 15 -31.55 -10.07 -7.45
N THR A 16 -30.26 -10.27 -7.19
CA THR A 16 -29.21 -9.27 -7.48
C THR A 16 -28.05 -10.02 -8.16
N ARG A 17 -28.17 -10.13 -9.49
CA ARG A 17 -27.11 -10.68 -10.35
C ARG A 17 -26.02 -9.62 -10.49
N PHE A 18 -24.81 -9.96 -10.05
CA PHE A 18 -23.58 -9.32 -10.49
C PHE A 18 -23.49 -9.46 -12.01
N ALA A 19 -23.53 -8.34 -12.72
CA ALA A 19 -23.29 -8.26 -14.15
C ALA A 19 -21.78 -8.40 -14.40
N VAL A 20 -21.32 -9.61 -14.70
CA VAL A 20 -20.07 -9.81 -15.44
C VAL A 20 -20.45 -9.89 -16.90
N ALA A 21 -20.15 -8.82 -17.64
CA ALA A 21 -20.32 -8.74 -19.08
C ALA A 21 -19.34 -9.70 -19.76
N GLY A 22 -19.78 -10.94 -20.00
CA GLY A 22 -19.19 -11.81 -20.99
C GLY A 22 -19.70 -11.39 -22.37
N ILE A 23 -18.88 -10.67 -23.13
CA ILE A 23 -19.19 -10.38 -24.53
C ILE A 23 -18.90 -11.65 -25.34
N ALA A 24 -19.97 -12.41 -25.63
CA ALA A 24 -19.98 -13.41 -26.68
C ALA A 24 -20.07 -12.68 -28.03
N ALA A 25 -19.02 -12.72 -28.83
CA ALA A 25 -19.05 -12.23 -30.20
C ALA A 25 -19.68 -13.30 -31.11
N LEU A 26 -20.83 -12.98 -31.70
CA LEU A 26 -21.45 -13.72 -32.79
C LEU A 26 -20.59 -13.62 -34.06
N ILE A 27 -20.30 -14.76 -34.67
CA ILE A 27 -19.74 -14.83 -36.03
C ILE A 27 -20.92 -14.82 -37.01
N SER A 28 -21.20 -13.67 -37.62
CA SER A 28 -22.05 -13.57 -38.81
C SER A 28 -21.20 -13.78 -40.06
N LEU A 29 -21.41 -14.93 -40.70
CA LEU A 29 -20.86 -15.26 -42.01
C LEU A 29 -21.63 -14.45 -43.07
N SER A 30 -20.96 -13.53 -43.76
CA SER A 30 -21.47 -12.90 -44.97
C SER A 30 -20.31 -12.74 -45.94
N GLY A 31 -20.40 -13.47 -47.06
CA GLY A 31 -19.39 -13.47 -48.11
C GLY A 31 -19.32 -12.12 -48.80
N VAL A 32 -18.10 -11.57 -48.87
CA VAL A 32 -17.75 -10.44 -49.71
C VAL A 32 -16.49 -10.84 -50.49
N PHE A 33 -16.54 -10.53 -51.78
CA PHE A 33 -15.57 -10.80 -52.82
C PHE A 33 -14.11 -10.61 -52.38
N SER A 34 -13.28 -11.63 -52.62
CA SER A 34 -11.83 -11.56 -52.50
C SER A 34 -11.27 -10.59 -53.54
N ALA A 35 -10.90 -9.38 -53.10
CA ALA A 35 -9.73 -8.72 -53.63
C ALA A 35 -8.58 -9.09 -52.69
N ASP A 36 -7.60 -9.84 -53.20
CA ASP A 36 -6.38 -10.13 -52.45
C ASP A 36 -5.61 -8.83 -52.23
N VAL A 37 -5.92 -8.13 -51.15
CA VAL A 37 -5.03 -7.13 -50.55
C VAL A 37 -3.92 -7.95 -49.89
N LEU A 38 -2.85 -8.24 -50.64
CA LEU A 38 -1.61 -8.72 -50.05
C LEU A 38 -1.05 -7.59 -49.17
N ALA A 39 -1.37 -7.61 -47.88
CA ALA A 39 -0.60 -6.89 -46.89
C ALA A 39 0.85 -7.41 -46.95
N ASP A 40 1.80 -6.51 -47.15
CA ASP A 40 3.22 -6.84 -47.17
C ASP A 40 3.61 -7.46 -45.81
N PRO A 41 4.06 -8.73 -45.75
CA PRO A 41 4.42 -9.40 -44.50
C PRO A 41 5.54 -8.68 -43.72
N ALA A 42 6.29 -7.77 -44.35
CA ALA A 42 7.25 -6.91 -43.66
C ALA A 42 6.58 -5.80 -42.82
N ASN A 43 5.44 -5.25 -43.25
CA ASN A 43 4.70 -4.22 -42.49
C ASN A 43 3.97 -4.81 -41.28
N ASP A 44 3.45 -6.04 -41.38
CA ASP A 44 2.84 -6.74 -40.25
C ASP A 44 3.86 -7.10 -39.16
N ALA A 45 5.09 -7.45 -39.55
CA ALA A 45 6.17 -7.77 -38.62
C ALA A 45 6.65 -6.54 -37.82
N THR A 46 6.75 -5.37 -38.47
CA THR A 46 7.13 -4.12 -37.81
C THR A 46 6.04 -3.62 -36.88
N ALA A 47 4.77 -3.64 -37.30
CA ALA A 47 3.64 -3.29 -36.44
C ALA A 47 3.58 -4.13 -35.16
N LYS A 48 3.86 -5.44 -35.28
CA LYS A 48 3.88 -6.36 -34.14
C LYS A 48 5.03 -6.09 -33.16
N LEU A 49 6.19 -5.68 -33.67
CA LEU A 49 7.34 -5.28 -32.84
C LEU A 49 7.09 -3.94 -32.13
N SER A 50 6.47 -2.98 -32.81
CA SER A 50 6.04 -1.71 -32.20
C SER A 50 5.03 -1.92 -31.07
N GLU A 51 4.07 -2.82 -31.26
CA GLU A 51 3.13 -3.19 -30.19
C GLU A 51 3.85 -3.88 -29.01
N LEU A 52 4.84 -4.72 -29.29
CA LEU A 52 5.58 -5.43 -28.24
C LEU A 52 6.44 -4.51 -27.37
N SER A 53 7.15 -3.51 -27.91
CA SER A 53 7.85 -2.58 -26.99
C SER A 53 6.89 -1.59 -26.33
N ARG A 54 5.74 -1.23 -26.93
CA ARG A 54 4.69 -0.49 -26.20
C ARG A 54 4.23 -1.28 -24.97
N GLN A 55 4.06 -2.59 -25.11
CA GLN A 55 3.78 -3.48 -23.98
C GLN A 55 4.95 -3.58 -22.99
N ALA A 56 6.20 -3.59 -23.46
CA ALA A 56 7.39 -3.63 -22.61
C ALA A 56 7.55 -2.34 -21.79
N GLU A 57 7.31 -1.17 -22.38
CA GLU A 57 7.30 0.13 -21.70
C GLU A 57 6.21 0.15 -20.62
N GLN A 58 4.98 -0.24 -20.96
CA GLN A 58 3.88 -0.33 -20.00
C GLN A 58 4.19 -1.30 -18.84
N THR A 59 4.83 -2.42 -19.14
CA THR A 59 5.22 -3.39 -18.11
C THR A 59 6.33 -2.86 -17.22
N THR A 60 7.29 -2.12 -17.79
CA THR A 60 8.39 -1.48 -17.04
C THR A 60 7.85 -0.40 -16.10
N GLU A 61 6.91 0.42 -16.57
CA GLU A 61 6.25 1.44 -15.73
C GLU A 61 5.38 0.79 -14.63
N ALA A 62 4.64 -0.27 -14.96
CA ALA A 62 3.85 -1.02 -13.98
C ALA A 62 4.72 -1.73 -12.93
N MET A 63 5.94 -2.12 -13.29
CA MET A 63 6.95 -2.67 -12.39
C MET A 63 7.52 -1.59 -11.48
N HIS A 64 7.92 -0.45 -12.05
CA HIS A 64 8.48 0.66 -11.27
C HIS A 64 7.48 1.23 -10.25
N SER A 65 6.22 1.42 -10.66
CA SER A 65 5.15 1.82 -9.75
C SER A 65 4.90 0.79 -8.64
N ALA A 66 4.98 -0.51 -8.94
CA ALA A 66 4.87 -1.56 -7.93
C ALA A 66 6.06 -1.59 -6.95
N GLU A 67 7.27 -1.25 -7.40
CA GLU A 67 8.44 -1.11 -6.52
C GLU A 67 8.28 0.07 -5.55
N LEU A 68 7.76 1.21 -6.03
CA LEU A 68 7.42 2.34 -5.18
C LEU A 68 6.35 1.98 -4.15
N ASP A 69 5.28 1.29 -4.56
CA ASP A 69 4.26 0.81 -3.62
C ASP A 69 4.85 -0.16 -2.61
N LEU A 70 5.69 -1.11 -3.04
CA LEU A 70 6.38 -2.03 -2.14
C LEU A 70 7.19 -1.28 -1.08
N ASN A 71 7.96 -0.27 -1.47
CA ASN A 71 8.75 0.53 -0.53
C ASN A 71 7.85 1.23 0.50
N ASN A 72 6.72 1.79 0.05
CA ASN A 72 5.72 2.40 0.94
C ASN A 72 5.10 1.38 1.89
N LYS A 73 4.74 0.19 1.39
CA LYS A 73 4.20 -0.91 2.22
C LYS A 73 5.20 -1.42 3.24
N LEU A 74 6.48 -1.51 2.89
CA LEU A 74 7.54 -1.91 3.82
C LEU A 74 7.79 -0.86 4.89
N ALA A 75 7.71 0.44 4.55
CA ALA A 75 7.76 1.50 5.54
C ALA A 75 6.58 1.43 6.52
N ALA A 76 5.36 1.21 5.99
CA ALA A 76 4.16 1.03 6.80
C ALA A 76 4.24 -0.21 7.71
N GLN A 77 4.76 -1.33 7.18
CA GLN A 77 4.99 -2.55 7.95
C GLN A 77 5.95 -2.30 9.12
N ARG A 78 7.10 -1.68 8.88
CA ARG A 78 8.08 -1.35 9.94
C ARG A 78 7.48 -0.45 11.01
N ALA A 79 6.67 0.53 10.61
CA ALA A 79 5.98 1.41 11.55
C ALA A 79 4.96 0.65 12.40
N ALA A 80 4.20 -0.26 11.80
CA ALA A 80 3.24 -1.11 12.50
C ALA A 80 3.93 -2.09 13.46
N ASP A 81 5.03 -2.72 13.03
CA ASP A 81 5.86 -3.61 13.86
C ASP A 81 6.44 -2.86 15.07
N LYS A 82 6.97 -1.65 14.84
CA LYS A 82 7.46 -0.79 15.92
C LYS A 82 6.33 -0.45 16.91
N LYS A 83 5.16 -0.04 16.42
CA LYS A 83 4.01 0.25 17.27
C LYS A 83 3.60 -0.98 18.10
N HIS A 84 3.60 -2.16 17.48
CA HIS A 84 3.28 -3.39 18.19
C HIS A 84 4.28 -3.70 19.31
N ALA A 85 5.58 -3.54 19.06
CA ALA A 85 6.62 -3.70 20.08
C ALA A 85 6.46 -2.69 21.23
N ASP A 86 6.15 -1.42 20.92
CA ASP A 86 5.92 -0.38 21.92
C ASP A 86 4.67 -0.71 22.77
N ASP A 87 3.57 -1.18 22.17
CA ASP A 87 2.35 -1.60 22.88
C ASP A 87 2.58 -2.86 23.74
N GLN A 88 3.39 -3.82 23.28
CA GLN A 88 3.79 -4.99 24.08
C GLN A 88 4.62 -4.58 25.30
N ALA A 89 5.55 -3.64 25.14
CA ALA A 89 6.34 -3.11 26.25
C ALA A 89 5.45 -2.39 27.28
N ALA A 90 4.49 -1.58 26.80
CA ALA A 90 3.51 -0.91 27.65
C ALA A 90 2.63 -1.92 28.42
N LEU A 91 2.20 -2.99 27.76
CA LEU A 91 1.49 -4.09 28.40
C LEU A 91 2.33 -4.78 29.48
N GLY A 92 3.59 -5.08 29.20
CA GLY A 92 4.53 -5.63 30.18
C GLY A 92 4.66 -4.74 31.42
N ALA A 93 4.81 -3.42 31.22
CA ALA A 93 4.87 -2.45 32.31
C ALA A 93 3.56 -2.37 33.11
N ALA A 94 2.40 -2.44 32.45
CA ALA A 94 1.09 -2.48 33.12
C ALA A 94 0.92 -3.73 33.98
N LYS A 95 1.28 -4.91 33.44
CA LYS A 95 1.27 -6.18 34.17
C LYS A 95 2.19 -6.17 35.39
N ALA A 96 3.38 -5.60 35.28
CA ALA A 96 4.31 -5.45 36.40
C ALA A 96 3.72 -4.56 37.51
N LYS A 97 3.08 -3.44 37.15
CA LYS A 97 2.38 -2.58 38.14
C LYS A 97 1.23 -3.32 38.81
N LEU A 98 0.43 -4.07 38.04
CA LEU A 98 -0.67 -4.87 38.58
C LEU A 98 -0.17 -5.92 39.58
N ALA A 99 0.92 -6.63 39.27
CA ALA A 99 1.54 -7.61 40.16
C ALA A 99 1.99 -7.01 41.50
N ASN A 100 2.54 -5.79 41.50
CA ASN A 100 2.92 -5.09 42.74
C ASN A 100 1.71 -4.88 43.66
N PHE A 101 0.56 -4.47 43.09
CA PHE A 101 -0.66 -4.31 43.87
C PHE A 101 -1.27 -5.65 44.28
N GLN A 102 -1.23 -6.69 43.44
CA GLN A 102 -1.70 -8.03 43.81
C GLN A 102 -0.98 -8.58 45.05
N SER A 103 0.34 -8.40 45.15
CA SER A 103 1.10 -8.83 46.33
C SER A 103 0.62 -8.12 47.60
N ALA A 104 0.37 -6.81 47.54
CA ALA A 104 -0.14 -6.03 48.66
C ALA A 104 -1.56 -6.45 49.06
N VAL A 105 -2.44 -6.64 48.07
CA VAL A 105 -3.81 -7.15 48.28
C VAL A 105 -3.79 -8.54 48.93
N ASN A 106 -2.95 -9.45 48.44
CA ASN A 106 -2.86 -10.83 48.95
C ASN A 106 -2.36 -10.87 50.40
N LYS A 107 -1.34 -10.08 50.75
CA LYS A 107 -0.84 -9.98 52.13
C LYS A 107 -1.92 -9.47 53.08
N PHE A 108 -2.69 -8.48 52.65
CA PHE A 108 -3.80 -7.98 53.44
C PHE A 108 -4.94 -8.98 53.57
N ALA A 109 -5.34 -9.64 52.47
CA ALA A 109 -6.36 -10.67 52.49
C ALA A 109 -5.98 -11.81 53.45
N ALA A 110 -4.71 -12.24 53.43
CA ALA A 110 -4.16 -13.23 54.36
C ALA A 110 -4.21 -12.73 55.82
N ALA A 111 -3.82 -11.48 56.09
CA ALA A 111 -3.89 -10.90 57.42
C ALA A 111 -5.33 -10.83 57.96
N MET A 112 -6.28 -10.46 57.10
CA MET A 112 -7.71 -10.43 57.46
C MET A 112 -8.27 -11.83 57.70
N TYR A 113 -7.87 -12.82 56.89
CA TYR A 113 -8.26 -14.21 57.03
C TYR A 113 -7.71 -14.85 58.32
N MET A 114 -6.45 -14.57 58.67
CA MET A 114 -5.78 -15.08 59.87
C MET A 114 -6.21 -14.40 61.19
N GLY A 115 -7.34 -13.68 61.19
CA GLY A 115 -7.89 -13.07 62.40
C GLY A 115 -7.32 -11.68 62.73
N GLY A 116 -6.63 -11.02 61.80
CA GLY A 116 -6.15 -9.64 61.96
C GLY A 116 -7.26 -8.58 62.08
N ARG A 117 -8.53 -8.97 62.00
CA ARG A 117 -9.67 -8.12 62.36
C ARG A 117 -9.70 -7.93 63.88
N THR A 118 -8.99 -6.91 64.37
CA THR A 118 -9.31 -6.34 65.68
C THR A 118 -10.64 -5.60 65.51
N ASP A 119 -11.76 -6.28 65.75
CA ASP A 119 -13.07 -5.66 65.73
C ASP A 119 -13.08 -4.48 66.72
N GLY A 120 -13.76 -3.38 66.37
CA GLY A 120 -13.74 -2.16 67.20
C GLY A 120 -14.18 -2.43 68.64
N MET A 121 -15.05 -3.44 68.82
CA MET A 121 -15.51 -3.90 70.14
C MET A 121 -14.41 -4.63 70.93
N HIS A 122 -13.57 -5.45 70.28
CA HIS A 122 -12.41 -6.06 70.95
C HIS A 122 -11.37 -4.99 71.31
N ALA A 123 -11.19 -3.97 70.49
CA ALA A 123 -10.31 -2.84 70.82
C ALA A 123 -10.78 -2.08 72.07
N ILE A 124 -12.10 -1.91 72.24
CA ILE A 124 -12.73 -1.30 73.43
C ILE A 124 -12.56 -2.21 74.66
N LEU A 125 -12.85 -3.51 74.54
CA LEU A 125 -12.77 -4.47 75.65
C LEU A 125 -11.33 -4.79 76.09
N SER A 126 -10.34 -4.64 75.21
CA SER A 126 -8.92 -4.95 75.47
C SER A 126 -8.05 -3.71 75.69
N ALA A 127 -8.60 -2.50 75.72
CA ALA A 127 -7.83 -1.29 76.02
C ALA A 127 -7.68 -1.12 77.53
N GLY A 128 -6.44 -1.05 78.03
CA GLY A 128 -6.15 -0.81 79.44
C GLY A 128 -6.32 0.66 79.87
N SER A 129 -6.53 1.58 78.92
CA SER A 129 -6.80 3.00 79.19
C SER A 129 -7.53 3.69 78.03
N PRO A 130 -8.21 4.83 78.27
CA PRO A 130 -8.83 5.64 77.22
C PRO A 130 -7.85 6.14 76.14
N GLN A 131 -6.62 6.51 76.51
CA GLN A 131 -5.59 6.94 75.58
C GLN A 131 -5.15 5.79 74.66
N GLN A 132 -5.03 4.57 75.20
CA GLN A 132 -4.70 3.38 74.41
C GLN A 132 -5.82 3.03 73.42
N LEU A 133 -7.08 3.23 73.80
CA LEU A 133 -8.22 3.05 72.89
C LEU A 133 -8.17 4.03 71.70
N ILE A 134 -7.93 5.32 71.96
CA ILE A 134 -7.80 6.35 70.91
C ILE A 134 -6.67 5.99 69.94
N GLY A 135 -5.52 5.54 70.47
CA GLY A 135 -4.39 5.09 69.66
C GLY A 135 -4.73 3.90 68.75
N LYS A 136 -5.40 2.87 69.28
CA LYS A 136 -5.85 1.70 68.51
C LYS A 136 -6.82 2.10 67.39
N LEU A 137 -7.79 2.97 67.68
CA LEU A 137 -8.78 3.44 66.69
C LEU A 137 -8.15 4.33 65.61
N ALA A 138 -7.16 5.17 65.96
CA ALA A 138 -6.43 5.99 65.00
C ALA A 138 -5.64 5.12 64.01
N VAL A 139 -4.93 4.09 64.51
CA VAL A 139 -4.21 3.12 63.66
C VAL A 139 -5.19 2.35 62.76
N GLN A 140 -6.32 1.89 63.30
CA GLN A 140 -7.33 1.19 62.50
C GLN A 140 -7.88 2.07 61.36
N ARG A 141 -8.16 3.35 61.64
CA ARG A 141 -8.60 4.31 60.60
C ARG A 141 -7.52 4.51 59.55
N ALA A 142 -6.25 4.67 59.94
CA ALA A 142 -5.14 4.82 59.01
C ALA A 142 -4.99 3.60 58.08
N ILE A 143 -5.04 2.38 58.64
CA ILE A 143 -5.02 1.12 57.86
C ILE A 143 -6.21 1.06 56.90
N SER A 144 -7.41 1.43 57.35
CA SER A 144 -8.62 1.42 56.50
C SER A 144 -8.51 2.38 55.30
N THR A 145 -7.96 3.57 55.53
CA THR A 145 -7.72 4.57 54.47
C THR A 145 -6.62 4.12 53.50
N ASP A 146 -5.54 3.53 54.00
CA ASP A 146 -4.51 2.96 53.12
C ASP A 146 -5.10 1.84 52.26
N MET A 147 -5.89 0.95 52.85
CA MET A 147 -6.53 -0.16 52.14
C MET A 147 -7.47 0.29 51.02
N SER A 148 -8.34 1.28 51.29
CA SER A 148 -9.22 1.80 50.25
C SER A 148 -8.42 2.42 49.10
N THR A 149 -7.30 3.07 49.40
CA THR A 149 -6.37 3.63 48.41
C THR A 149 -5.67 2.55 47.60
N GLN A 150 -5.17 1.48 48.24
CA GLN A 150 -4.54 0.35 47.54
C GLN A 150 -5.54 -0.39 46.63
N MET A 151 -6.78 -0.61 47.07
CA MET A 151 -7.83 -1.21 46.23
C MET A 151 -8.18 -0.32 45.03
N ALA A 152 -8.26 0.99 45.20
CA ALA A 152 -8.50 1.92 44.10
C ALA A 152 -7.36 1.87 43.08
N ARG A 153 -6.10 1.88 43.54
CA ARG A 153 -4.91 1.74 42.69
C ARG A 153 -4.84 0.39 41.97
N TYR A 154 -5.20 -0.70 42.65
CA TYR A 154 -5.31 -2.03 42.05
C TYR A 154 -6.34 -2.06 40.91
N ARG A 155 -7.55 -1.52 41.14
CA ARG A 155 -8.59 -1.44 40.09
C ARG A 155 -8.13 -0.61 38.90
N ALA A 156 -7.50 0.54 39.14
CA ALA A 156 -6.96 1.38 38.08
C ALA A 156 -5.85 0.67 37.29
N ALA A 157 -4.92 -0.02 37.97
CA ALA A 157 -3.86 -0.80 37.33
C ALA A 157 -4.42 -1.99 36.52
N SER A 158 -5.48 -2.63 37.03
CA SER A 158 -6.17 -3.72 36.34
C SER A 158 -6.82 -3.22 35.05
N GLN A 159 -7.56 -2.11 35.12
CA GLN A 159 -8.17 -1.48 33.95
C GLN A 159 -7.11 -1.05 32.93
N GLN A 160 -6.01 -0.42 33.38
CA GLN A 160 -4.90 -0.04 32.52
C GLN A 160 -4.29 -1.26 31.81
N THR A 161 -4.17 -2.39 32.50
CA THR A 161 -3.67 -3.64 31.92
C THR A 161 -4.62 -4.13 30.83
N THR A 162 -5.93 -4.15 31.06
CA THR A 162 -6.91 -4.54 30.03
C THR A 162 -6.86 -3.62 28.80
N THR A 163 -6.75 -2.31 28.99
CA THR A 163 -6.59 -1.36 27.86
C THR A 163 -5.29 -1.62 27.10
N ALA A 164 -4.19 -1.87 27.80
CA ALA A 164 -2.91 -2.20 27.16
C ALA A 164 -2.96 -3.54 26.41
N GLU A 165 -3.69 -4.54 26.93
CA GLU A 165 -3.91 -5.83 26.23
C GLU A 165 -4.69 -5.64 24.93
N GLN A 166 -5.77 -4.85 24.96
CA GLN A 166 -6.55 -4.54 23.77
C GLN A 166 -5.73 -3.75 22.74
N ALA A 167 -4.93 -2.77 23.19
CA ALA A 167 -4.05 -2.00 22.33
C ALA A 167 -2.98 -2.89 21.65
N SER A 168 -2.34 -3.77 22.43
CA SER A 168 -1.35 -4.72 21.92
C SER A 168 -1.95 -5.75 20.96
N ALA A 169 -3.16 -6.25 21.24
CA ALA A 169 -3.87 -7.16 20.33
C ALA A 169 -4.25 -6.46 19.01
N LYS A 170 -4.72 -5.21 19.09
CA LYS A 170 -5.03 -4.41 17.90
C LYS A 170 -3.78 -4.15 17.06
N SER A 171 -2.69 -3.69 17.67
CA SER A 171 -1.45 -3.44 16.92
C SER A 171 -0.82 -4.72 16.37
N ALA A 172 -1.03 -5.88 17.01
CA ALA A 172 -0.63 -7.17 16.45
C ALA A 172 -1.36 -7.46 15.13
N ALA A 173 -2.67 -7.22 15.11
CA ALA A 173 -3.49 -7.41 13.91
C ALA A 173 -3.07 -6.41 12.81
N ASP A 174 -2.90 -5.13 13.16
CA ASP A 174 -2.48 -4.09 12.22
C ASP A 174 -1.10 -4.43 11.60
N ALA A 175 -0.14 -4.90 12.41
CA ALA A 175 1.18 -5.33 11.95
C ALA A 175 1.11 -6.54 11.00
N ARG A 176 0.27 -7.55 11.32
CA ARG A 176 0.03 -8.69 10.42
C ARG A 176 -0.57 -8.25 9.09
N THR A 177 -1.60 -7.40 9.11
CA THR A 177 -2.21 -6.88 7.88
C THR A 177 -1.20 -6.07 7.06
N ALA A 178 -0.36 -5.25 7.68
CA ALA A 178 0.67 -4.51 6.97
C ALA A 178 1.71 -5.45 6.32
N ALA A 179 2.12 -6.51 7.01
CA ALA A 179 3.02 -7.52 6.48
C ALA A 179 2.40 -8.31 5.32
N GLU A 180 1.12 -8.68 5.41
CA GLU A 180 0.37 -9.36 4.35
C GLU A 180 0.27 -8.48 3.09
N GLN A 181 -0.01 -7.18 3.26
CA GLN A 181 -0.04 -6.24 2.13
C GLN A 181 1.32 -6.11 1.45
N ALA A 182 2.41 -5.98 2.22
CA ALA A 182 3.76 -5.93 1.66
C ALA A 182 4.12 -7.24 0.94
N ALA A 183 3.72 -8.39 1.48
CA ALA A 183 3.93 -9.69 0.85
C ALA A 183 3.15 -9.83 -0.46
N ALA A 184 1.91 -9.33 -0.51
CA ALA A 184 1.09 -9.35 -1.73
C ALA A 184 1.74 -8.55 -2.86
N VAL A 185 2.27 -7.35 -2.58
CA VAL A 185 2.96 -6.53 -3.59
C VAL A 185 4.26 -7.20 -4.05
N ARG A 186 5.01 -7.84 -3.15
CA ARG A 186 6.20 -8.64 -3.55
C ARG A 186 5.84 -9.79 -4.47
N ALA A 187 4.76 -10.51 -4.18
CA ALA A 187 4.32 -11.63 -5.00
C ALA A 187 3.86 -11.15 -6.39
N ASP A 188 3.16 -10.03 -6.46
CA ASP A 188 2.76 -9.38 -7.71
C ASP A 188 3.97 -8.93 -8.53
N LEU A 189 4.97 -8.29 -7.89
CA LEU A 189 6.22 -7.89 -8.52
C LEU A 189 6.96 -9.10 -9.14
N GLN A 190 7.06 -10.20 -8.38
CA GLN A 190 7.69 -11.43 -8.86
C GLN A 190 6.93 -12.05 -10.05
N SER A 191 5.59 -12.02 -10.01
CA SER A 191 4.73 -12.47 -11.10
C SER A 191 4.97 -11.65 -12.37
N LYS A 192 4.98 -10.32 -12.25
CA LYS A 192 5.27 -9.40 -13.36
C LYS A 192 6.68 -9.59 -13.93
N GLN A 193 7.69 -9.78 -13.08
CA GLN A 193 9.06 -10.10 -13.55
C GLN A 193 9.08 -11.40 -14.37
N SER A 194 8.38 -12.43 -13.91
CA SER A 194 8.30 -13.71 -14.61
C SER A 194 7.56 -13.57 -15.95
N GLN A 195 6.49 -12.79 -15.98
CA GLN A 195 5.73 -12.49 -17.20
C GLN A 195 6.57 -11.69 -18.20
N LEU A 196 7.32 -10.69 -17.74
CA LEU A 196 8.23 -9.91 -18.58
C LEU A 196 9.33 -10.79 -19.18
N GLN A 197 9.91 -11.70 -18.41
CA GLN A 197 10.91 -12.65 -18.91
C GLN A 197 10.34 -13.56 -20.02
N LEU A 198 9.09 -14.02 -19.86
CA LEU A 198 8.40 -14.80 -20.88
C LEU A 198 8.15 -13.98 -22.15
N GLN A 199 7.69 -12.73 -22.02
CA GLN A 199 7.50 -11.82 -23.15
C GLN A 199 8.82 -11.60 -23.90
N ILE A 200 9.93 -11.32 -23.19
CA ILE A 200 11.26 -11.17 -23.78
C ILE A 200 11.67 -12.42 -24.57
N ALA A 201 11.43 -13.61 -24.04
CA ALA A 201 11.73 -14.87 -24.74
C ALA A 201 10.90 -15.03 -26.03
N VAL A 202 9.63 -14.64 -26.01
CA VAL A 202 8.74 -14.66 -27.19
C VAL A 202 9.19 -13.63 -28.23
N VAL A 203 9.51 -12.41 -27.81
CA VAL A 203 10.01 -11.38 -28.75
C VAL A 203 11.32 -11.82 -29.39
N LYS A 204 12.25 -12.39 -28.60
CA LYS A 204 13.53 -12.90 -29.09
C LYS A 204 13.35 -14.02 -30.12
N SER A 205 12.43 -14.95 -29.90
CA SER A 205 12.19 -16.03 -30.87
C SER A 205 11.57 -15.52 -32.17
N GLN A 206 10.63 -14.56 -32.09
CA GLN A 206 10.06 -13.90 -33.28
C GLN A 206 11.12 -13.09 -34.04
N TYR A 207 11.97 -12.36 -33.33
CA TYR A 207 13.06 -11.60 -33.95
C TYR A 207 14.06 -12.50 -34.68
N LEU A 208 14.43 -13.63 -34.09
CA LEU A 208 15.35 -14.59 -34.72
C LEU A 208 14.73 -15.30 -35.94
N ALA A 209 13.41 -15.43 -35.99
CA ALA A 209 12.68 -15.98 -37.13
C ALA A 209 12.62 -15.03 -38.34
N LEU A 210 12.90 -13.73 -38.16
CA LEU A 210 12.97 -12.76 -39.26
C LEU A 210 14.19 -13.00 -40.14
N THR A 211 14.03 -12.76 -41.45
CA THR A 211 15.15 -12.80 -42.40
C THR A 211 16.17 -11.69 -42.12
N PRO A 212 17.45 -11.84 -42.52
CA PRO A 212 18.45 -10.78 -42.35
C PRO A 212 18.02 -9.44 -42.95
N GLY A 213 17.38 -9.44 -44.13
CA GLY A 213 16.87 -8.22 -44.76
C GLY A 213 15.78 -7.51 -43.94
N GLN A 214 14.86 -8.26 -43.33
CA GLN A 214 13.84 -7.71 -42.43
C GLN A 214 14.45 -7.17 -41.15
N ARG A 215 15.46 -7.86 -40.57
CA ARG A 215 16.18 -7.37 -39.39
C ARG A 215 16.95 -6.08 -39.66
N THR A 216 17.55 -5.93 -40.84
CA THR A 216 18.22 -4.69 -41.25
C THR A 216 17.23 -3.54 -41.47
N ALA A 217 16.04 -3.83 -42.03
CA ALA A 217 14.97 -2.84 -42.18
C ALA A 217 14.39 -2.37 -40.83
N LEU A 218 14.40 -3.23 -39.82
CA LEU A 218 14.00 -2.93 -38.43
C LEU A 218 15.08 -2.22 -37.61
N ALA A 219 16.36 -2.45 -37.93
CA ALA A 219 17.50 -1.77 -37.30
C ALA A 219 17.81 -0.42 -37.96
N ALA A 220 17.32 -0.19 -39.18
CA ALA A 220 17.35 1.13 -39.79
C ALA A 220 16.34 2.03 -39.06
N PRO A 221 16.71 3.26 -38.65
CA PRO A 221 15.70 4.24 -38.27
C PRO A 221 14.73 4.34 -39.45
N GLY A 222 13.45 4.05 -39.21
CA GLY A 222 12.44 4.08 -40.26
C GLY A 222 12.55 5.39 -41.05
N PRO A 223 12.25 5.41 -42.35
CA PRO A 223 12.30 6.63 -43.13
C PRO A 223 11.48 7.67 -42.38
N ILE A 224 12.17 8.74 -41.92
CA ILE A 224 11.55 9.93 -41.37
C ILE A 224 10.48 10.28 -42.41
N PRO A 225 9.18 10.25 -42.09
CA PRO A 225 8.20 10.76 -43.02
C PRO A 225 8.66 12.18 -43.32
N ALA A 226 9.05 12.43 -44.58
CA ALA A 226 9.42 13.76 -45.00
C ALA A 226 8.30 14.68 -44.51
N PRO A 227 8.61 15.77 -43.80
CA PRO A 227 7.57 16.66 -43.31
C PRO A 227 6.70 16.97 -44.52
N ALA A 228 5.44 16.54 -44.45
CA ALA A 228 4.47 16.99 -45.42
C ALA A 228 4.59 18.50 -45.37
N LEU A 229 4.94 19.12 -46.49
CA LEU A 229 4.94 20.57 -46.66
C LEU A 229 3.49 21.05 -46.62
N GLY A 230 2.82 20.84 -45.48
CA GLY A 230 1.64 21.55 -45.05
C GLY A 230 2.13 22.76 -44.29
N GLU A 231 1.57 23.92 -44.62
CA GLU A 231 1.92 25.22 -44.06
C GLU A 231 2.19 25.16 -42.55
N ALA A 232 3.30 25.78 -42.15
CA ALA A 232 3.66 26.01 -40.77
C ALA A 232 2.44 26.57 -40.01
N PRO A 233 1.99 25.96 -38.91
CA PRO A 233 1.10 26.64 -37.99
C PRO A 233 1.85 27.86 -37.46
N GLN A 234 1.30 29.05 -37.72
CA GLN A 234 1.81 30.30 -37.16
C GLN A 234 1.94 30.12 -35.64
N ALA A 235 3.10 30.50 -35.13
CA ALA A 235 3.41 30.52 -33.71
C ALA A 235 2.29 31.26 -32.95
N ALA A 236 1.46 30.51 -32.23
CA ALA A 236 0.57 31.08 -31.24
C ALA A 236 1.44 31.52 -30.04
N PRO A 237 1.19 32.71 -29.46
CA PRO A 237 1.93 33.16 -28.28
C PRO A 237 1.71 32.19 -27.11
N PRO A 238 2.67 32.11 -26.16
CA PRO A 238 2.59 31.17 -25.04
C PRO A 238 1.41 31.55 -24.13
N GLY A 239 0.30 30.82 -24.30
CA GLY A 239 -0.83 30.84 -23.37
C GLY A 239 -0.57 29.87 -22.23
N PRO A 240 -0.87 30.23 -20.97
CA PRO A 240 -0.65 29.35 -19.83
C PRO A 240 -1.66 28.18 -19.86
N PHE A 241 -1.18 26.99 -20.20
CA PHE A 241 -1.91 25.75 -19.93
C PHE A 241 -1.70 25.36 -18.47
N PRO A 242 -2.76 25.16 -17.66
CA PRO A 242 -2.60 24.69 -16.29
C PRO A 242 -2.28 23.19 -16.28
N LEU A 243 -1.10 22.81 -15.80
CA LEU A 243 -0.72 21.41 -15.54
C LEU A 243 -1.46 20.91 -14.27
N PRO A 244 -2.18 19.77 -14.29
CA PRO A 244 -2.95 19.28 -13.14
C PRO A 244 -2.12 18.63 -12.02
N TRP A 245 -0.80 18.58 -12.15
CA TRP A 245 0.09 17.99 -11.17
C TRP A 245 1.28 18.93 -10.97
N ALA A 246 1.34 19.53 -9.79
CA ALA A 246 2.54 20.23 -9.36
C ALA A 246 3.66 19.19 -9.21
N LEU A 247 4.73 19.35 -10.00
CA LEU A 247 6.00 18.71 -9.73
C LEU A 247 6.38 19.05 -8.28
N PRO A 248 6.59 18.07 -7.38
CA PRO A 248 7.23 18.37 -6.11
C PRO A 248 8.58 19.01 -6.41
N ASP A 249 8.90 20.10 -5.71
CA ASP A 249 10.15 20.86 -5.87
C ASP A 249 11.30 19.89 -6.13
N ALA A 250 11.88 20.00 -7.33
CA ALA A 250 13.03 19.22 -7.71
C ALA A 250 14.07 19.39 -6.60
N ALA A 251 14.40 18.30 -5.90
CA ALA A 251 15.61 18.23 -5.11
C ALA A 251 16.76 18.77 -5.98
N PRO A 252 17.78 19.46 -5.41
CA PRO A 252 18.82 20.09 -6.21
C PRO A 252 19.56 19.03 -7.01
N GLY A 253 19.11 18.80 -8.24
CA GLY A 253 19.80 18.01 -9.23
C GLY A 253 21.08 18.75 -9.60
N THR A 254 22.07 18.02 -10.08
CA THR A 254 23.25 18.65 -10.68
C THR A 254 22.81 19.60 -11.80
N SER A 255 23.61 20.62 -12.11
CA SER A 255 23.30 21.56 -13.20
C SER A 255 22.95 20.84 -14.51
N GLU A 256 23.54 19.66 -14.74
CA GLU A 256 23.26 18.84 -15.92
C GLU A 256 21.85 18.22 -15.90
N GLY A 257 21.36 17.77 -14.73
CA GLY A 257 20.00 17.24 -14.60
C GLY A 257 18.93 18.29 -14.88
N ALA A 258 19.15 19.54 -14.44
CA ALA A 258 18.28 20.66 -14.76
C ALA A 258 18.31 21.01 -16.26
N THR A 259 19.49 21.03 -16.88
CA THR A 259 19.64 21.27 -18.33
C THR A 259 18.98 20.17 -19.16
N ALA A 260 19.08 18.90 -18.75
CA ALA A 260 18.41 17.79 -19.43
C ALA A 260 16.88 17.94 -19.35
N VAL A 261 16.34 18.30 -18.19
CA VAL A 261 14.89 18.55 -18.04
C VAL A 261 14.45 19.74 -18.90
N GLU A 262 15.18 20.86 -18.89
CA GLU A 262 14.87 22.01 -19.75
C GLU A 262 14.91 21.66 -21.23
N ALA A 263 15.91 20.89 -21.68
CA ALA A 263 15.99 20.40 -23.05
C ALA A 263 14.77 19.53 -23.39
N ALA A 264 14.39 18.57 -22.54
CA ALA A 264 13.23 17.72 -22.75
C ALA A 264 11.92 18.52 -22.85
N LEU A 265 11.76 19.58 -22.03
CA LEU A 265 10.60 20.47 -22.07
C LEU A 265 10.47 21.20 -23.43
N THR A 266 11.58 21.48 -24.14
CA THR A 266 11.51 22.10 -25.48
C THR A 266 10.84 21.22 -26.54
N GLN A 267 10.72 19.92 -26.27
CA GLN A 267 10.16 18.95 -27.22
C GLN A 267 8.69 18.60 -26.91
N ILE A 268 8.05 19.32 -25.97
CA ILE A 268 6.61 19.20 -25.72
C ILE A 268 5.84 19.47 -27.00
N GLY A 269 5.00 18.51 -27.40
CA GLY A 269 4.23 18.57 -28.65
C GLY A 269 4.90 17.85 -29.83
N SER A 270 6.13 17.36 -29.67
CA SER A 270 6.75 16.49 -30.67
C SER A 270 5.96 15.17 -30.81
N PRO A 271 5.79 14.65 -32.03
CA PRO A 271 5.11 13.38 -32.23
C PRO A 271 5.93 12.24 -31.62
N TYR A 272 5.26 11.25 -31.04
CA TYR A 272 5.91 10.02 -30.60
C TYR A 272 6.29 9.19 -31.83
N VAL A 273 7.58 8.95 -32.02
CA VAL A 273 8.11 8.16 -33.15
C VAL A 273 9.01 7.08 -32.61
N TRP A 274 8.68 5.85 -32.96
CA TRP A 274 9.43 4.68 -32.55
C TRP A 274 10.88 4.68 -33.05
N GLY A 275 11.85 4.45 -32.16
CA GLY A 275 13.28 4.54 -32.48
C GLY A 275 13.75 5.98 -32.72
N GLY A 276 12.87 6.96 -32.46
CA GLY A 276 13.16 8.37 -32.62
C GLY A 276 14.05 8.88 -31.51
N ALA A 277 15.17 9.50 -31.87
CA ALA A 277 16.13 10.10 -30.93
C ALA A 277 16.54 11.52 -31.36
N ALA A 278 15.70 12.20 -32.16
CA ALA A 278 16.00 13.50 -32.71
C ALA A 278 14.76 14.41 -32.80
N PRO A 279 14.93 15.73 -32.80
CA PRO A 279 13.83 16.68 -33.01
C PRO A 279 13.05 16.34 -34.28
N GLY A 280 11.72 16.23 -34.17
CA GLY A 280 10.84 15.72 -35.23
C GLY A 280 10.23 14.35 -34.93
N GLY A 281 10.70 13.65 -33.89
CA GLY A 281 10.03 12.48 -33.35
C GLY A 281 10.89 11.73 -32.33
N PHE A 282 10.32 11.44 -31.16
CA PHE A 282 11.04 10.76 -30.08
C PHE A 282 10.31 9.51 -29.60
N ASP A 283 11.08 8.52 -29.16
CA ASP A 283 10.61 7.51 -28.21
C ASP A 283 11.06 7.83 -26.78
N CYS A 284 10.60 7.04 -25.80
CA CYS A 284 10.90 7.24 -24.39
C CYS A 284 12.41 7.33 -24.11
N SER A 285 13.20 6.46 -24.75
CA SER A 285 14.65 6.36 -24.54
C SER A 285 15.44 7.39 -25.34
N GLY A 286 14.97 7.73 -26.54
CA GLY A 286 15.58 8.69 -27.43
C GLY A 286 15.39 10.12 -26.95
N LEU A 287 14.25 10.44 -26.32
CA LEU A 287 14.07 11.75 -25.67
C LEU A 287 15.01 11.90 -24.48
N VAL A 288 15.10 10.88 -23.63
CA VAL A 288 16.00 10.89 -22.46
C VAL A 288 17.45 11.01 -22.91
N MET A 289 17.88 10.16 -23.85
CA MET A 289 19.25 10.18 -24.38
C MET A 289 19.59 11.52 -25.03
N TRP A 290 18.71 12.06 -25.88
CA TRP A 290 18.91 13.37 -26.51
C TRP A 290 18.98 14.49 -25.48
N ALA A 291 18.10 14.49 -24.47
CA ALA A 291 18.07 15.49 -23.41
C ALA A 291 19.35 15.49 -22.56
N PHE A 292 19.86 14.32 -22.18
CA PHE A 292 21.14 14.21 -21.47
C PHE A 292 22.33 14.59 -22.36
N GLN A 293 22.26 14.34 -23.67
CA GLN A 293 23.25 14.81 -24.63
C GLN A 293 23.32 16.34 -24.69
N GLN A 294 22.19 17.05 -24.58
CA GLN A 294 22.18 18.52 -24.48
C GLN A 294 22.84 19.03 -23.19
N ALA A 295 22.81 18.22 -22.13
CA ALA A 295 23.52 18.51 -20.89
C ALA A 295 25.01 18.10 -20.93
N GLY A 296 25.51 17.61 -22.07
CA GLY A 296 26.91 17.20 -22.25
C GLY A 296 27.24 15.82 -21.69
N ILE A 297 26.23 15.02 -21.33
CA ILE A 297 26.37 13.68 -20.78
C ILE A 297 26.07 12.68 -21.91
N ALA A 298 27.08 11.91 -22.32
CA ALA A 298 27.01 10.89 -23.36
C ALA A 298 26.95 9.47 -22.79
#